data_AF-A0A3D4X8A7-F1
#
_entry.id   AF-A0A3D4X8A7-F1
#
_cell.length_a   1.000
_cell.length_b   1.000
_cell.length_c   1.000
_cell.angle_alpha   90.00
_cell.angle_beta   90.00
_cell.angle_gamma   90.00
#
_symmetry.space_group_name_H-M   'P 1'
#
loop_
_entity.id
_entity.type
_entity.pdbx_description
1 polymer ?
#
loop_
_entity_poly.entity_id
_entity_poly.type
_entity_poly.pdbx_seq_one_letter_code
_entity_poly.pdbx_strand_id
1 'polypeptide(L)' 'MRVIAGKCRSLPLKTLDGLDTRPTTDRTKETLFNVLQPWIPGGVFLDLFSG' A
#
# COMPACT_ATOMS: atom_id res chain seq x y z
N MET A 1 4.83 3.85 7.81
CA MET A 1 3.93 3.51 6.68
C MET A 1 2.51 3.36 7.22
N ARG A 2 1.47 3.69 6.45
CA ARG A 2 0.07 3.54 6.90
C ARG A 2 -0.85 3.10 5.75
N VAL A 3 -2.06 2.67 6.10
CA VAL A 3 -3.13 2.44 5.11
C VAL A 3 -3.71 3.78 4.65
N ILE A 4 -3.74 4.01 3.33
CA ILE A 4 -4.08 5.32 2.74
C ILE A 4 -5.60 5.55 2.67
N ALA A 5 -6.37 4.51 2.32
CA ALA A 5 -7.82 4.60 2.08
C ALA A 5 -8.54 3.26 2.36
N GLY A 6 -9.87 3.24 2.18
CA GLY A 6 -10.70 2.05 2.38
C GLY A 6 -11.03 1.78 3.85
N LYS A 7 -11.48 0.55 4.13
CA LYS A 7 -11.99 0.13 5.45
C LYS A 7 -10.97 0.30 6.58
N CYS A 8 -9.68 0.13 6.29
CA CYS A 8 -8.60 0.20 7.26
C CYS A 8 -7.84 1.54 7.22
N ARG A 9 -8.43 2.60 6.65
CA ARG A 9 -7.78 3.92 6.49
C ARG A 9 -7.14 4.42 7.78
N SER A 10 -5.95 5.02 7.64
CA SER A 10 -5.14 5.58 8.72
C SER A 10 -4.55 4.58 9.71
N LEU A 11 -4.74 3.27 9.50
CA LEU A 11 -4.08 2.25 10.31
C LEU A 11 -2.55 2.34 10.13
N PRO A 12 -1.76 2.56 11.19
CA PRO A 12 -0.31 2.51 11.12
C PRO A 12 0.16 1.08 10.89
N LEU A 13 1.13 0.90 9.98
CA LEU A 13 1.72 -0.39 9.68
C LEU A 13 3.09 -0.49 10.37
N LYS A 14 3.36 -1.66 10.98
CA LYS A 14 4.69 -2.00 11.46
C LYS A 14 5.61 -2.20 10.25
N THR A 15 6.79 -1.60 10.29
CA THR A 15 7.81 -1.72 9.25
C THR A 15 9.11 -2.23 9.85
N LEU A 16 10.02 -2.73 9.00
CA LEU A 16 11.39 -3.01 9.41
C LEU A 16 12.09 -1.70 9.81
N ASP A 17 13.04 -1.83 10.74
CA ASP A 17 13.90 -0.73 11.16
C ASP A 17 15.00 -0.47 10.12
N GLY A 18 15.39 0.80 9.94
CA GLY A 18 16.44 1.20 9.01
C GLY A 18 15.93 1.79 7.68
N LEU A 19 16.86 2.31 6.88
CA LEU A 19 16.61 2.94 5.57
C LEU A 19 17.34 2.23 4.42
N ASP A 20 17.89 1.05 4.68
CA ASP A 20 18.67 0.29 3.69
C ASP A 20 17.79 -0.23 2.54
N THR A 21 16.47 -0.31 2.76
CA THR A 21 15.50 -0.62 1.72
C THR A 21 14.80 0.65 1.28
N ARG A 22 14.64 0.84 -0.04
CA ARG A 22 13.92 1.99 -0.60
C ARG A 22 12.47 1.94 -0.09
N PRO A 23 12.01 2.91 0.70
CA PRO A 23 10.66 2.87 1.23
C PRO A 23 9.65 3.21 0.13
N THR A 24 8.55 2.45 0.07
CA THR A 24 7.40 2.82 -0.76
C THR A 24 6.66 3.96 -0.10
N THR A 25 6.73 5.16 -0.69
CA THR A 25 6.08 6.36 -0.15
C THR A 25 4.55 6.27 -0.23
N ASP A 26 3.85 6.98 0.65
CA ASP A 26 2.39 7.10 0.63
C ASP A 26 1.89 7.55 -0.76
N ARG A 27 2.58 8.52 -1.39
CA ARG A 27 2.23 9.03 -2.73
C ARG A 27 2.33 7.96 -3.82
N THR A 28 3.33 7.09 -3.76
CA THR A 28 3.48 5.98 -4.71
C THR A 28 2.32 4.99 -4.59
N LYS A 29 1.93 4.64 -3.34
CA LYS A 29 0.79 3.75 -3.09
C LYS A 29 -0.52 4.38 -3.56
N GLU A 30 -0.75 5.65 -3.23
CA GLU A 30 -1.93 6.38 -3.66
C GLU A 30 -2.06 6.40 -5.19
N THR A 31 -0.97 6.72 -5.89
CA THR A 31 -0.95 6.76 -7.36
C THR A 31 -1.31 5.38 -7.95
N LEU A 32 -0.73 4.30 -7.42
CA LEU A 32 -1.00 2.94 -7.89
C LEU A 32 -2.48 2.57 -7.71
N PHE A 33 -3.05 2.78 -6.52
CA PHE A 33 -4.46 2.44 -6.27
C PHE A 33 -5.44 3.36 -6.99
N ASN A 34 -5.07 4.62 -7.28
CA ASN A 34 -5.86 5.49 -8.12
C ASN A 34 -5.94 4.98 -9.56
N VAL A 35 -4.81 4.51 -10.12
CA VAL A 35 -4.80 3.89 -11.46
C VAL A 35 -5.63 2.61 -11.44
N LEU A 36 -5.49 1.78 -10.41
CA LEU A 36 -6.16 0.49 -10.35
C LEU A 36 -7.66 0.56 -9.96
N GLN A 37 -8.17 1.74 -9.57
CA GLN A 37 -9.50 1.91 -8.97
C GLN A 37 -10.64 1.13 -9.66
N PRO A 38 -10.76 1.09 -11.00
CA PRO A 38 -11.85 0.38 -11.68
C PRO A 38 -11.85 -1.14 -11.45
N TRP A 39 -10.70 -1.74 -11.13
CA TRP A 39 -10.52 -3.19 -10.98
C TRP A 39 -10.42 -3.64 -9.52
N ILE A 40 -10.40 -2.71 -8.57
CA ILE A 40 -10.30 -3.03 -7.13
C ILE A 40 -11.54 -3.80 -6.62
N PRO A 41 -12.79 -3.42 -6.94
CA PRO A 41 -13.97 -4.09 -6.38
C PRO A 41 -14.08 -5.56 -6.82
N GLY A 42 -14.04 -6.49 -5.86
CA GLY A 42 -14.11 -7.93 -6.11
C GLY A 42 -12.82 -8.54 -6.69
N GLY A 43 -11.77 -7.75 -6.88
CA GLY A 43 -10.48 -8.22 -7.37
C GLY A 43 -9.72 -9.06 -6.34
N VAL A 44 -8.93 -10.02 -6.82
CA VAL A 44 -7.97 -10.79 -6.01
C VAL A 44 -6.59 -10.19 -6.23
N PHE A 45 -5.90 -9.85 -5.15
CA PHE A 45 -4.55 -9.29 -5.17
C PHE A 45 -3.52 -10.36 -4.77
N LEU A 46 -2.42 -10.42 -5.52
CA LEU A 46 -1.22 -11.17 -5.17
C LEU A 46 -0.07 -10.19 -5.03
N ASP A 47 0.56 -10.17 -3.86
CA ASP A 47 1.79 -9.43 -3.62
C ASP A 47 2.92 -10.44 -3.36
N LEU A 48 3.86 -10.51 -4.31
CA LEU A 48 4.97 -11.46 -4.27
C LEU A 48 6.06 -11.05 -3.26
N PHE A 49 6.07 -9.79 -2.84
CA PHE A 49 7.09 -9.21 -1.97
C PHE A 49 6.43 -8.24 -0.97
N SER A 50 5.48 -8.74 -0.17
CA SER A 50 4.56 -7.94 0.65
C SER A 50 5.15 -7.26 1.89
N GLY A 51 6.47 -7.35 2.07
CA GLY A 51 7.18 -6.85 3.25
C GLY A 51 8.66 -7.20 3.20
#